data_AF-A0A661ZGI8-F1
#
_entry.id   AF-A0A661ZGI8-F1
#
_cell.length_a   1.000
_cell.length_b   1.000
_cell.length_c   1.000
_cell.angle_alpha   90.00
_cell.angle_beta   90.00
_cell.angle_gamma   90.00
#
_symmetry.space_group_name_H-M   'P 1'
#
loop_
_entity.id
_entity.type
_entity.pdbx_description
1 polymer ?
#
loop_
_entity_poly.entity_id
_entity_poly.type
_entity_poly.pdbx_seq_one_letter_code
_entity_poly.pdbx_strand_id
1 'polypeptide(L)'
;MKLTAKQLYSKLVDEYKIIGEQGSISFSLKDLAISIKTKDTVGNLLQEWLKAWFRMSNIDFEENTNSQTFPDFQLDKDNPKKGLLEIKSFDFDSGPGFDLANFDSYCNSLLESAFRIDSDYLILAYQMEDGIISIKNVWLKKIWELSCPSGTYPVKVQEKKGVIYNLRPSTWYSERAKFKPFSSKEEFLTALNETRYQYPQTHHSNAHWLKSVIKNYQEHTGILLEVK
;
A
#
# COMPACT_ATOMS: atom_id res chain seq x y z
N MET A 1 9.83 8.54 19.72
CA MET A 1 11.03 8.39 18.86
C MET A 1 10.61 8.49 17.41
N LYS A 2 11.06 9.53 16.71
CA LYS A 2 10.79 9.75 15.28
C LYS A 2 11.61 8.77 14.42
N LEU A 3 10.94 8.01 13.56
CA LEU A 3 11.56 7.08 12.62
C LEU A 3 11.09 7.33 11.19
N THR A 4 11.99 7.18 10.23
CA THR A 4 11.61 6.99 8.82
C THR A 4 11.01 5.59 8.62
N ALA A 5 10.24 5.38 7.55
CA ALA A 5 9.70 4.07 7.23
C ALA A 5 10.79 2.99 7.07
N LYS A 6 11.98 3.35 6.55
CA LYS A 6 13.13 2.44 6.45
C LYS A 6 13.66 2.03 7.81
N GLN A 7 13.79 2.97 8.75
CA GLN A 7 14.21 2.68 10.12
C GLN A 7 13.15 1.87 10.86
N LEU A 8 11.87 2.18 10.63
CA LEU A 8 10.74 1.42 11.17
C LEU A 8 10.79 -0.05 10.70
N TYR A 9 10.99 -0.27 9.40
CA TYR A 9 11.14 -1.59 8.82
C TYR A 9 12.33 -2.35 9.44
N SER A 10 13.50 -1.71 9.52
CA SER A 10 14.69 -2.34 10.12
C SER A 10 14.46 -2.68 11.60
N LYS A 11 13.79 -1.80 12.35
CA LYS A 11 13.41 -2.09 13.74
C LYS A 11 12.45 -3.26 13.85
N LEU A 12 11.46 -3.37 12.96
CA LEU A 12 10.47 -4.44 12.97
C LEU A 12 11.06 -5.80 12.52
N VAL A 13 11.90 -5.79 11.48
CA VAL A 13 12.38 -6.99 10.80
C VAL A 13 13.75 -7.44 11.33
N ASP A 14 14.70 -6.53 11.48
CA ASP A 14 16.07 -6.87 11.84
C ASP A 14 16.26 -6.93 13.36
N GLU A 15 15.72 -5.95 14.09
CA GLU A 15 15.83 -5.89 15.56
C GLU A 15 14.77 -6.76 16.26
N TYR A 16 13.49 -6.56 15.93
CA TYR A 16 12.37 -7.26 16.57
C TYR A 16 12.13 -8.66 15.98
N LYS A 17 12.68 -8.96 14.80
CA LYS A 17 12.68 -10.29 14.17
C LYS A 17 11.30 -10.93 14.03
N ILE A 18 10.32 -10.14 13.56
CA ILE A 18 8.92 -10.61 13.45
C ILE A 18 8.73 -11.76 12.44
N ILE A 19 9.61 -11.91 11.45
CA ILE A 19 9.45 -12.95 10.41
C ILE A 19 9.67 -14.32 11.03
N GLY A 20 8.68 -15.21 10.85
CA GLY A 20 8.64 -16.54 11.45
C GLY A 20 7.86 -16.62 12.75
N GLU A 21 7.60 -15.49 13.40
CA GLU A 21 6.83 -15.44 14.64
C GLU A 21 5.36 -15.76 14.41
N GLN A 22 4.72 -16.23 15.48
CA GLN A 22 3.36 -16.75 15.46
C GLN A 22 2.42 -15.98 16.38
N GLY A 23 1.16 -15.92 15.99
CA GLY A 23 0.05 -15.41 16.79
C GLY A 23 -1.20 -16.24 16.58
N SER A 24 -2.23 -15.97 17.36
CA SER A 24 -3.55 -16.58 17.18
C SER A 24 -4.64 -15.58 17.56
N ILE A 25 -5.84 -15.83 17.07
CA ILE A 25 -7.02 -15.02 17.41
C ILE A 25 -7.96 -15.91 18.20
N SER A 26 -8.29 -15.48 19.41
CA SER A 26 -9.32 -16.11 20.22
C SER A 26 -10.48 -15.15 20.45
N PHE A 27 -11.69 -15.69 20.47
CA PHE A 27 -12.88 -14.98 20.88
C PHE A 27 -13.49 -15.69 22.08
N SER A 28 -13.68 -14.95 23.17
CA SER A 28 -14.24 -15.49 24.41
C SER A 28 -15.49 -14.71 24.80
N LEU A 29 -16.56 -15.45 25.09
CA LEU A 29 -17.82 -14.88 25.59
C LEU A 29 -18.42 -15.83 26.63
N LYS A 30 -18.60 -15.31 27.86
CA LYS A 30 -18.96 -16.10 29.05
C LYS A 30 -17.95 -17.25 29.27
N ASP A 31 -18.45 -18.49 29.30
CA ASP A 31 -17.73 -19.73 29.56
C ASP A 31 -17.22 -20.41 28.27
N LEU A 32 -17.48 -19.82 27.10
CA LEU A 32 -17.01 -20.35 25.81
C LEU A 32 -15.87 -19.50 25.26
N ALA A 33 -14.78 -20.16 24.88
CA ALA A 33 -13.69 -19.60 24.10
C ALA A 33 -13.50 -20.40 22.81
N ILE A 34 -13.35 -19.71 21.67
CA ILE A 34 -13.11 -20.32 20.37
C ILE A 34 -11.82 -19.77 19.76
N SER A 35 -11.12 -20.61 19.00
CA SER A 35 -10.06 -20.17 18.09
C SER A 35 -10.69 -19.76 16.77
N ILE A 36 -10.38 -18.55 16.30
CA ILE A 36 -10.85 -18.05 15.01
C ILE A 36 -9.96 -18.63 13.92
N LYS A 37 -10.58 -19.31 12.96
CA LYS A 37 -9.89 -19.98 11.84
C LYS A 37 -10.11 -19.30 10.48
N THR A 38 -10.89 -18.22 10.45
CA THR A 38 -11.19 -17.45 9.24
C THR A 38 -10.15 -16.37 9.00
N LYS A 39 -9.78 -16.15 7.73
CA LYS A 39 -8.73 -15.20 7.33
C LYS A 39 -9.20 -13.75 7.18
N ASP A 40 -10.51 -13.52 7.09
CA ASP A 40 -11.10 -12.22 6.71
C ASP A 40 -10.71 -11.05 7.62
N THR A 41 -10.44 -11.31 8.90
CA THR A 41 -10.11 -10.28 9.90
C THR A 41 -8.61 -10.09 10.13
N VAL A 42 -7.78 -11.01 9.63
CA VAL A 42 -6.34 -11.05 9.95
C VAL A 42 -5.66 -9.73 9.55
N GLY A 43 -6.02 -9.17 8.39
CA GLY A 43 -5.37 -7.96 7.92
C GLY A 43 -5.60 -6.74 8.80
N ASN A 44 -6.85 -6.51 9.21
CA ASN A 44 -7.20 -5.42 10.13
C ASN A 44 -6.53 -5.62 11.49
N LEU A 45 -6.45 -6.86 11.97
CA LEU A 45 -5.81 -7.20 13.23
C LEU A 45 -4.30 -6.96 13.20
N LEU A 46 -3.63 -7.27 12.09
CA LEU A 46 -2.19 -6.98 11.93
C LEU A 46 -1.91 -5.48 11.94
N GLN A 47 -2.79 -4.66 11.37
CA GLN A 47 -2.67 -3.20 11.41
C GLN A 47 -2.85 -2.64 12.83
N GLU A 48 -3.87 -3.10 13.57
CA GLU A 48 -4.05 -2.72 14.97
C GLU A 48 -2.92 -3.22 15.87
N TRP A 49 -2.39 -4.43 15.60
CA TRP A 49 -1.23 -4.96 16.29
C TRP A 49 0.02 -4.11 16.04
N LEU A 50 0.27 -3.67 14.79
CA LEU A 50 1.39 -2.79 14.46
C LEU A 50 1.31 -1.46 15.20
N LYS A 51 0.12 -0.89 15.31
CA LYS A 51 -0.13 0.32 16.10
C LYS A 51 0.19 0.12 17.59
N ALA A 52 -0.24 -1.02 18.16
CA ALA A 52 0.12 -1.36 19.54
C ALA A 52 1.65 -1.52 19.70
N TRP A 53 2.31 -2.14 18.71
CA TRP A 53 3.76 -2.28 18.68
C TRP A 53 4.49 -0.93 18.54
N PHE A 54 3.98 0.02 17.75
CA PHE A 54 4.51 1.38 17.67
C PHE A 54 4.50 2.07 19.03
N ARG A 55 3.37 1.98 19.75
CA ARG A 55 3.23 2.56 21.10
C ARG A 55 4.17 1.90 22.09
N MET A 56 4.22 0.57 22.11
CA MET A 56 5.13 -0.20 22.97
C MET A 56 6.60 0.16 22.70
N SER A 57 6.96 0.38 21.44
CA SER A 57 8.31 0.72 21.01
C SER A 57 8.62 2.22 21.11
N ASN A 58 7.73 3.03 21.69
CA ASN A 58 7.83 4.48 21.79
C ASN A 58 8.12 5.17 20.44
N ILE A 59 7.53 4.68 19.35
CA ILE A 59 7.65 5.27 18.02
C ILE A 59 6.65 6.42 17.90
N ASP A 60 7.08 7.55 17.36
CA ASP A 60 6.20 8.69 17.11
C ASP A 60 5.45 8.47 15.80
N PHE A 61 4.11 8.50 15.87
CA PHE A 61 3.22 8.44 14.71
C PHE A 61 1.92 9.19 15.01
N GLU A 62 1.20 9.52 13.95
CA GLU A 62 -0.19 9.95 13.97
C GLU A 62 -1.04 8.98 13.17
N GLU A 63 -2.27 8.76 13.63
CA GLU A 63 -3.27 7.94 12.95
C GLU A 63 -4.19 8.85 12.17
N ASN A 64 -4.62 8.38 11.01
CA ASN A 64 -5.67 9.09 10.30
C ASN A 64 -7.00 8.98 11.07
N THR A 65 -7.64 10.11 11.34
CA THR A 65 -8.92 10.15 12.08
C THR A 65 -10.05 9.48 11.31
N ASN A 66 -9.89 9.33 9.99
CA ASN A 66 -10.78 8.56 9.13
C ASN A 66 -10.02 7.35 8.55
N SER A 67 -10.34 6.15 9.03
CA SER A 67 -9.73 4.89 8.57
C SER A 67 -9.99 4.56 7.10
N GLN A 68 -10.92 5.27 6.44
CA GLN A 68 -11.14 5.15 4.99
C GLN A 68 -10.24 6.07 4.17
N THR A 69 -9.38 6.87 4.81
CA THR A 69 -8.51 7.82 4.14
C THR A 69 -7.04 7.49 4.32
N PHE A 70 -6.31 7.68 3.23
CA PHE A 70 -4.87 7.49 3.16
C PHE A 70 -4.11 8.63 3.87
N PRO A 71 -2.95 8.38 4.49
CA PRO A 71 -2.35 7.07 4.76
C PRO A 71 -2.94 6.44 6.05
N ASP A 72 -2.63 5.17 6.33
CA ASP A 72 -2.94 4.56 7.62
C ASP A 72 -2.20 5.26 8.78
N PHE A 73 -0.90 5.52 8.60
CA PHE A 73 -0.05 6.17 9.59
C PHE A 73 0.80 7.30 8.99
N GLN A 74 1.04 8.31 9.82
CA GLN A 74 1.90 9.44 9.53
C GLN A 74 3.08 9.44 10.51
N LEU A 75 4.29 9.12 10.02
CA LEU A 75 5.49 8.98 10.85
C LEU A 75 6.20 10.32 11.13
N ASP A 76 5.90 11.36 10.36
CA ASP A 76 6.49 12.70 10.53
C ASP A 76 5.45 13.71 11.03
N LYS A 77 5.43 13.96 12.33
CA LYS A 77 4.50 14.92 12.95
C LYS A 77 4.79 16.38 12.57
N ASP A 78 6.02 16.66 12.15
CA ASP A 78 6.44 18.02 11.81
C ASP A 78 6.10 18.37 10.35
N ASN A 79 5.89 17.35 9.51
CA ASN A 79 5.60 17.54 8.10
C ASN A 79 4.58 16.50 7.58
N PRO A 80 3.30 16.87 7.40
CA PRO A 80 2.24 15.96 6.95
C PRO A 80 2.40 15.48 5.49
N LYS A 81 3.42 15.97 4.77
CA LYS A 81 3.75 15.57 3.40
C LYS A 81 4.83 14.49 3.33
N LYS A 82 5.42 14.09 4.46
CA LYS A 82 6.51 13.11 4.56
C LYS A 82 6.12 11.98 5.49
N GLY A 83 6.76 10.81 5.42
CA GLY A 83 6.50 9.74 6.38
C GLY A 83 5.09 9.14 6.28
N LEU A 84 4.44 9.28 5.13
CA LEU A 84 3.16 8.64 4.81
C LEU A 84 3.39 7.12 4.72
N LEU A 85 2.74 6.35 5.58
CA LEU A 85 2.89 4.90 5.67
C LEU A 85 1.55 4.20 5.53
N GLU A 86 1.41 3.38 4.50
CA GLU A 86 0.27 2.50 4.28
C GLU A 86 0.61 1.08 4.73
N ILE A 87 -0.33 0.42 5.40
CA ILE A 87 -0.21 -0.99 5.77
C ILE A 87 -1.00 -1.83 4.79
N LYS A 88 -0.38 -2.92 4.32
CA LYS A 88 -1.10 -3.97 3.61
C LYS A 88 -0.75 -5.32 4.19
N SER A 89 -1.65 -6.27 4.03
CA SER A 89 -1.38 -7.65 4.37
C SER A 89 -2.10 -8.58 3.40
N PHE A 90 -1.59 -9.79 3.27
CA PHE A 90 -2.20 -10.82 2.44
C PHE A 90 -1.82 -12.21 2.92
N ASP A 91 -2.68 -13.17 2.58
CA ASP A 91 -2.44 -14.60 2.77
C ASP A 91 -1.38 -15.07 1.75
N PHE A 92 -0.23 -15.50 2.25
CA PHE A 92 0.94 -15.88 1.47
C PHE A 92 0.61 -16.95 0.41
N ASP A 93 -0.24 -17.91 0.77
CA ASP A 93 -0.66 -19.01 -0.09
C ASP A 93 -1.57 -18.54 -1.24
N SER A 94 -2.36 -17.48 -1.00
CA SER A 94 -3.30 -16.90 -1.98
C SER A 94 -2.66 -15.79 -2.83
N GLY A 95 -1.54 -15.22 -2.38
CA GLY A 95 -0.89 -14.07 -3.02
C GLY A 95 -1.59 -12.73 -2.73
N PRO A 96 -1.06 -11.61 -3.27
CA PRO A 96 -1.51 -10.26 -2.91
C PRO A 96 -2.90 -9.96 -3.47
N GLY A 97 -3.91 -10.19 -2.62
CA GLY A 97 -5.32 -9.96 -2.90
C GLY A 97 -5.82 -8.54 -2.59
N PHE A 98 -5.02 -7.70 -1.93
CA PHE A 98 -5.40 -6.34 -1.53
C PHE A 98 -5.46 -5.36 -2.71
N ASP A 99 -6.16 -4.25 -2.51
CA ASP A 99 -6.16 -3.10 -3.42
C ASP A 99 -5.08 -2.11 -3.02
N LEU A 100 -4.40 -1.51 -4.00
CA LEU A 100 -3.41 -0.45 -3.75
C LEU A 100 -4.10 0.87 -3.43
N ALA A 101 -5.13 1.20 -4.22
CA ALA A 101 -6.05 2.32 -4.03
C ALA A 101 -7.21 2.20 -5.03
N ASN A 102 -8.31 2.92 -4.78
CA ASN A 102 -9.30 3.17 -5.82
C ASN A 102 -8.67 4.03 -6.93
N PHE A 103 -8.87 3.65 -8.21
CA PHE A 103 -8.17 4.23 -9.35
C PHE A 103 -8.47 5.73 -9.52
N ASP A 104 -9.75 6.10 -9.55
CA ASP A 104 -10.15 7.50 -9.77
C ASP A 104 -9.78 8.37 -8.58
N SER A 105 -10.06 7.91 -7.35
CA SER A 105 -9.68 8.62 -6.13
C SER A 105 -8.16 8.83 -6.04
N TYR A 106 -7.36 7.82 -6.41
CA TYR A 106 -5.91 7.95 -6.43
C TYR A 106 -5.48 8.98 -7.47
N CYS A 107 -5.93 8.86 -8.72
CA CYS A 107 -5.55 9.79 -9.79
C CYS A 107 -5.95 11.24 -9.49
N ASN A 108 -7.14 11.45 -8.90
CA ASN A 108 -7.61 12.78 -8.52
C ASN A 108 -6.78 13.35 -7.37
N SER A 109 -6.45 12.53 -6.37
CA SER A 109 -5.63 12.99 -5.25
C SER A 109 -4.21 13.40 -5.66
N LEU A 110 -3.67 12.85 -6.76
CA LEU A 110 -2.36 13.28 -7.28
C LEU A 110 -2.39 14.71 -7.86
N LEU A 111 -3.56 15.27 -8.17
CA LEU A 111 -3.65 16.67 -8.62
C LEU A 111 -3.44 17.65 -7.47
N GLU A 112 -3.72 17.23 -6.24
CA GLU A 112 -3.65 18.09 -5.05
C GLU A 112 -2.48 17.74 -4.15
N SER A 113 -2.15 16.44 -4.05
CA SER A 113 -1.18 15.88 -3.12
C SER A 113 -0.24 14.91 -3.81
N ALA A 114 0.38 15.29 -4.93
CA ALA A 114 1.23 14.42 -5.74
C ALA A 114 2.40 13.81 -4.96
N PHE A 115 2.89 14.49 -3.92
CA PHE A 115 3.93 13.96 -3.01
C PHE A 115 3.57 12.59 -2.40
N ARG A 116 2.27 12.25 -2.32
CA ARG A 116 1.82 10.95 -1.83
C ARG A 116 2.30 9.77 -2.68
N ILE A 117 2.76 10.00 -3.92
CA ILE A 117 3.36 8.92 -4.71
C ILE A 117 4.57 8.32 -3.99
N ASP A 118 5.29 9.12 -3.19
CA ASP A 118 6.47 8.72 -2.43
C ASP A 118 6.18 8.00 -1.12
N SER A 119 4.93 7.66 -0.87
CA SER A 119 4.55 6.98 0.35
C SER A 119 5.12 5.57 0.42
N ASP A 120 5.35 5.12 1.64
CA ASP A 120 5.85 3.80 1.94
C ASP A 120 4.69 2.83 2.21
N TYR A 121 4.80 1.62 1.68
CA TYR A 121 3.88 0.52 1.92
C TYR A 121 4.61 -0.54 2.73
N LEU A 122 4.19 -0.74 3.98
CA LEU A 122 4.66 -1.84 4.83
C LEU A 122 3.70 -3.02 4.67
N ILE A 123 4.21 -4.12 4.13
CA ILE A 123 3.38 -5.24 3.68
C ILE A 123 3.73 -6.49 4.47
N LEU A 124 2.73 -7.10 5.11
CA LEU A 124 2.89 -8.32 5.88
C LEU A 124 2.23 -9.49 5.14
N ALA A 125 3.04 -10.43 4.66
CA ALA A 125 2.52 -11.73 4.24
C ALA A 125 2.35 -12.61 5.46
N TYR A 126 1.13 -13.05 5.70
CA TYR A 126 0.83 -14.03 6.74
C TYR A 126 0.43 -15.36 6.13
N GLN A 127 0.59 -16.44 6.88
CA GLN A 127 -0.02 -17.73 6.57
C GLN A 127 -0.83 -18.15 7.79
N MET A 128 -2.00 -18.74 7.57
CA MET A 128 -2.87 -19.19 8.65
C MET A 128 -3.22 -20.66 8.49
N GLU A 129 -2.82 -21.46 9.47
CA GLU A 129 -3.07 -22.90 9.54
C GLU A 129 -3.69 -23.23 10.91
N ASP A 130 -4.89 -23.83 10.90
CA ASP A 130 -5.64 -24.21 12.10
C ASP A 130 -5.82 -23.13 13.18
N GLY A 131 -5.90 -21.85 12.79
CA GLY A 131 -6.03 -20.74 13.74
C GLY A 131 -4.70 -20.09 14.17
N ILE A 132 -3.57 -20.69 13.79
CA ILE A 132 -2.23 -20.15 14.02
C ILE A 132 -1.83 -19.30 12.82
N ILE A 133 -1.53 -18.03 13.08
CA ILE A 133 -1.07 -17.05 12.09
C ILE A 133 0.45 -16.96 12.22
N SER A 134 1.18 -17.14 11.11
CA SER A 134 2.62 -16.94 11.05
C SER A 134 2.97 -15.82 10.07
N ILE A 135 3.94 -14.97 10.42
CA ILE A 135 4.43 -13.94 9.51
C ILE A 135 5.47 -14.55 8.60
N LYS A 136 5.14 -14.74 7.31
CA LYS A 136 6.03 -15.37 6.33
C LYS A 136 7.06 -14.41 5.78
N ASN A 137 6.68 -13.15 5.62
CA ASN A 137 7.59 -12.12 5.14
C ASN A 137 7.03 -10.73 5.41
N VAL A 138 7.93 -9.74 5.40
CA VAL A 138 7.61 -8.32 5.47
C VAL A 138 8.35 -7.59 4.37
N TRP A 139 7.69 -6.67 3.68
CA TRP A 139 8.32 -5.80 2.69
C TRP A 139 8.05 -4.33 2.99
N LEU A 140 9.01 -3.49 2.66
CA LEU A 140 8.83 -2.05 2.52
C LEU A 140 8.97 -1.67 1.05
N LYS A 141 7.93 -1.09 0.47
CA LYS A 141 7.85 -0.82 -0.97
C LYS A 141 7.19 0.52 -1.27
N LYS A 142 7.42 1.02 -2.47
CA LYS A 142 6.67 2.13 -3.07
C LYS A 142 5.55 1.59 -3.96
N ILE A 143 4.52 2.39 -4.22
CA ILE A 143 3.36 1.96 -5.01
C ILE A 143 3.74 1.50 -6.43
N TRP A 144 4.76 2.13 -7.04
CA TRP A 144 5.25 1.72 -8.37
C TRP A 144 6.00 0.38 -8.34
N GLU A 145 6.66 0.05 -7.23
CA GLU A 145 7.28 -1.26 -7.03
C GLU A 145 6.27 -2.38 -6.74
N LEU A 146 5.01 -2.02 -6.45
CA LEU A 146 3.92 -2.96 -6.22
C LEU A 146 3.02 -3.12 -7.43
N SER A 147 2.78 -2.06 -8.18
CA SER A 147 2.01 -2.11 -9.43
C SER A 147 2.86 -2.62 -10.59
N CYS A 148 2.22 -3.01 -11.69
CA CYS A 148 2.91 -3.44 -12.90
C CYS A 148 2.07 -3.11 -14.14
N PRO A 149 2.63 -3.26 -15.35
CA PRO A 149 1.84 -3.29 -16.56
C PRO A 149 0.85 -4.45 -16.62
N SER A 150 -0.13 -4.36 -17.51
CA SER A 150 -1.05 -5.47 -17.78
C SER A 150 -1.36 -5.59 -19.27
N GLY A 151 -2.07 -6.65 -19.65
CA GLY A 151 -2.47 -6.84 -21.05
C GLY A 151 -3.61 -5.92 -21.49
N THR A 152 -4.52 -5.56 -20.58
CA THR A 152 -5.73 -4.79 -20.90
C THR A 152 -5.48 -3.29 -20.82
N TYR A 153 -4.77 -2.85 -19.78
CA TYR A 153 -4.43 -1.45 -19.53
C TYR A 153 -2.93 -1.30 -19.23
N PRO A 154 -2.34 -0.13 -19.54
CA PRO A 154 -0.94 0.16 -19.25
C PRO A 154 -0.56 -0.02 -17.77
N VAL A 155 -1.51 0.16 -16.84
CA VAL A 155 -1.36 -0.21 -15.43
C VAL A 155 -2.34 -1.33 -15.06
N LYS A 156 -1.91 -2.25 -14.20
CA LYS A 156 -2.76 -3.32 -13.70
C LYS A 156 -3.88 -2.78 -12.81
N VAL A 157 -5.11 -3.03 -13.24
CA VAL A 157 -6.34 -2.59 -12.56
C VAL A 157 -7.32 -3.74 -12.34
N GLN A 158 -8.28 -3.54 -11.44
CA GLN A 158 -9.51 -4.30 -11.38
C GLN A 158 -10.58 -3.56 -12.18
N GLU A 159 -10.97 -4.13 -13.31
CA GLU A 159 -12.07 -3.64 -14.15
C GLU A 159 -13.27 -4.59 -14.05
N LYS A 160 -14.48 -4.03 -13.96
CA LYS A 160 -15.73 -4.79 -14.06
C LYS A 160 -16.73 -4.02 -14.92
N LYS A 161 -17.24 -4.66 -15.97
CA LYS A 161 -18.28 -4.11 -16.88
C LYS A 161 -17.88 -2.75 -17.49
N GLY A 162 -16.64 -2.60 -17.90
CA GLY A 162 -16.05 -1.39 -18.47
C GLY A 162 -15.72 -0.31 -17.45
N VAL A 163 -15.80 -0.58 -16.14
CA VAL A 163 -15.52 0.39 -15.08
C VAL A 163 -14.27 -0.04 -14.32
N ILE A 164 -13.29 0.86 -14.24
CA ILE A 164 -12.08 0.64 -13.45
C ILE A 164 -12.38 0.99 -11.98
N TYR A 165 -12.20 0.02 -11.09
CA TYR A 165 -12.40 0.21 -9.65
C TYR A 165 -11.10 0.55 -8.94
N ASN A 166 -10.14 -0.39 -8.97
CA ASN A 166 -8.95 -0.32 -8.11
C ASN A 166 -7.66 -0.53 -8.89
N LEU A 167 -6.59 0.11 -8.44
CA LEU A 167 -5.21 -0.28 -8.76
C LEU A 167 -4.89 -1.59 -8.05
N ARG A 168 -4.32 -2.55 -8.79
CA ARG A 168 -4.05 -3.89 -8.28
C ARG A 168 -2.55 -4.17 -8.22
N PRO A 169 -2.09 -4.85 -7.15
CA PRO A 169 -0.69 -5.22 -7.05
C PRO A 169 -0.32 -6.30 -8.08
N SER A 170 0.93 -6.26 -8.48
CA SER A 170 1.67 -7.37 -9.08
C SER A 170 2.02 -8.41 -8.01
N THR A 171 2.58 -9.54 -8.43
CA THR A 171 3.24 -10.47 -7.52
C THR A 171 4.73 -10.10 -7.50
N TRP A 172 5.06 -8.95 -6.91
CA TRP A 172 6.39 -8.30 -7.03
C TRP A 172 7.56 -9.19 -6.59
N TYR A 173 7.29 -10.11 -5.66
CA TYR A 173 8.28 -11.06 -5.14
C TYR A 173 8.48 -12.31 -6.02
N SER A 174 7.76 -12.44 -7.14
CA SER A 174 7.86 -13.60 -8.03
C SER A 174 8.74 -13.33 -9.25
N GLU A 175 9.81 -14.11 -9.40
CA GLU A 175 10.63 -14.12 -10.60
C GLU A 175 9.90 -14.65 -11.84
N ARG A 176 8.82 -15.40 -11.65
CA ARG A 176 8.02 -16.00 -12.75
C ARG A 176 6.92 -15.07 -13.27
N ALA A 177 6.68 -13.93 -12.62
CA ALA A 177 5.64 -13.00 -13.04
C ALA A 177 5.91 -12.48 -14.48
N LYS A 178 4.91 -12.63 -15.36
CA LYS A 178 4.95 -12.16 -16.76
C LYS A 178 5.17 -10.65 -16.84
N PHE A 179 4.42 -9.89 -16.05
CA PHE A 179 4.57 -8.44 -15.95
C PHE A 179 5.34 -8.13 -14.67
N LYS A 180 6.46 -7.43 -14.82
CA LYS A 180 7.32 -7.01 -13.70
C LYS A 180 6.86 -5.67 -13.15
N PRO A 181 7.15 -5.38 -11.86
CA PRO A 181 6.87 -4.07 -11.30
C PRO A 181 7.54 -2.95 -12.08
N PHE A 182 6.99 -1.74 -11.98
CA PHE A 182 7.63 -0.57 -12.57
C PHE A 182 8.96 -0.29 -11.86
N SER A 183 9.95 0.17 -12.63
CA SER A 183 11.29 0.45 -12.10
C SER A 183 11.37 1.82 -11.43
N SER A 184 10.47 2.74 -11.81
CA SER A 184 10.43 4.10 -11.29
C SER A 184 9.01 4.64 -11.16
N LYS A 185 8.88 5.74 -10.42
CA LYS A 185 7.60 6.46 -10.29
C LYS A 185 7.17 7.11 -11.60
N GLU A 186 8.11 7.52 -12.44
CA GLU A 186 7.87 8.11 -13.75
C GLU A 186 7.23 7.08 -14.69
N GLU A 187 7.75 5.85 -14.76
CA GLU A 187 7.13 4.78 -15.55
C GLU A 187 5.70 4.49 -15.08
N PHE A 188 5.49 4.46 -13.76
CA PHE A 188 4.16 4.29 -13.19
C PHE A 188 3.22 5.46 -13.52
N LEU A 189 3.69 6.71 -13.49
CA LEU A 189 2.92 7.89 -13.87
C LEU A 189 2.58 7.90 -15.37
N THR A 190 3.52 7.51 -16.24
CA THR A 190 3.25 7.31 -17.67
C THR A 190 2.14 6.28 -17.84
N ALA A 191 2.24 5.11 -17.19
CA ALA A 191 1.23 4.07 -17.27
C ALA A 191 -0.14 4.50 -16.72
N LEU A 192 -0.19 5.27 -15.63
CA LEU A 192 -1.44 5.86 -15.13
C LEU A 192 -2.05 6.81 -16.16
N ASN A 193 -1.25 7.72 -16.71
CA ASN A 193 -1.71 8.69 -17.69
C ASN A 193 -2.26 8.02 -18.96
N GLU A 194 -1.54 7.03 -19.49
CA GLU A 194 -1.99 6.26 -20.66
C GLU A 194 -3.26 5.47 -20.35
N THR A 195 -3.35 4.88 -19.15
CA THR A 195 -4.58 4.19 -18.71
C THR A 195 -5.76 5.16 -18.68
N ARG A 196 -5.57 6.39 -18.20
CA ARG A 196 -6.61 7.43 -18.23
C ARG A 196 -6.99 7.86 -19.65
N TYR A 197 -6.03 7.89 -20.59
CA TYR A 197 -6.37 8.10 -22.00
C TYR A 197 -7.15 6.92 -22.61
N GLN A 198 -6.85 5.68 -22.22
CA GLN A 198 -7.57 4.51 -22.72
C GLN A 198 -8.95 4.33 -22.06
N TYR A 199 -9.14 4.86 -20.85
CA TYR A 199 -10.37 4.69 -20.09
C TYR A 199 -11.44 5.71 -20.52
N PRO A 200 -12.60 5.28 -21.07
CA PRO A 200 -13.60 6.20 -21.62
C PRO A 200 -14.09 7.27 -20.65
N GLN A 201 -14.15 6.97 -19.35
CA GLN A 201 -14.64 7.91 -18.34
C GLN A 201 -13.68 9.07 -18.07
N THR A 202 -12.37 8.88 -18.30
CA THR A 202 -11.35 9.91 -18.04
C THR A 202 -10.72 10.46 -19.31
N HIS A 203 -10.90 9.81 -20.47
CA HIS A 203 -10.32 10.18 -21.76
C HIS A 203 -10.45 11.68 -22.08
N HIS A 204 -11.67 12.22 -22.01
CA HIS A 204 -11.95 13.61 -22.38
C HIS A 204 -11.37 14.65 -21.40
N SER A 205 -11.14 14.27 -20.15
CA SER A 205 -10.59 15.17 -19.12
C SER A 205 -9.08 14.99 -18.88
N ASN A 206 -8.42 14.11 -19.63
CA ASN A 206 -7.04 13.71 -19.33
C ASN A 206 -5.95 14.65 -19.89
N ALA A 207 -6.29 15.56 -20.81
CA ALA A 207 -5.32 16.35 -21.60
C ALA A 207 -4.20 17.04 -20.80
N HIS A 208 -4.49 17.48 -19.58
CA HIS A 208 -3.52 18.17 -18.72
C HIS A 208 -3.25 17.45 -17.39
N TRP A 209 -3.77 16.25 -17.20
CA TRP A 209 -3.69 15.54 -15.92
C TRP A 209 -2.23 15.34 -15.49
N LEU A 210 -1.41 14.71 -16.34
CA LEU A 210 -0.01 14.42 -16.01
C LEU A 210 0.81 15.69 -15.76
N LYS A 211 0.61 16.73 -16.59
CA LYS A 211 1.29 18.02 -16.42
C LYS A 211 0.95 18.66 -15.07
N SER A 212 -0.32 18.61 -14.66
CA SER A 212 -0.77 19.11 -13.36
C SER A 212 -0.18 18.31 -12.20
N VAL A 213 -0.10 16.98 -12.31
CA VAL A 213 0.53 16.11 -11.31
C VAL A 213 2.02 16.43 -11.16
N ILE A 214 2.78 16.54 -12.26
CA ILE A 214 4.21 16.87 -12.23
C ILE A 214 4.44 18.25 -11.61
N LYS A 215 3.63 19.25 -12.00
CA LYS A 215 3.69 20.58 -11.42
C LYS A 215 3.43 20.56 -9.91
N ASN A 216 2.34 19.92 -9.48
CA ASN A 216 2.00 19.80 -8.06
C ASN A 216 3.13 19.09 -7.30
N TYR A 217 3.71 18.02 -7.86
CA TYR A 217 4.83 17.31 -7.25
C TYR A 217 6.05 18.21 -7.07
N GLN A 218 6.43 18.96 -8.10
CA GLN A 218 7.55 19.89 -8.05
C GLN A 218 7.33 21.00 -7.01
N GLU A 219 6.13 21.58 -6.95
CA GLU A 219 5.77 22.59 -5.96
C GLU A 219 5.90 22.06 -4.52
N HIS A 220 5.60 20.78 -4.30
CA HIS A 220 5.61 20.16 -2.98
C HIS A 220 6.97 19.62 -2.55
N THR A 221 7.79 19.17 -3.50
CA THR A 221 9.04 18.44 -3.22
C THR A 221 10.29 19.17 -3.65
N GLY A 222 10.17 20.17 -4.54
CA GLY A 222 11.28 20.82 -5.22
C GLY A 222 11.91 19.98 -6.35
N ILE A 223 11.41 18.77 -6.60
CA ILE A 223 11.96 17.83 -7.59
C ILE A 223 11.10 17.88 -8.85
N LEU A 224 11.75 18.08 -10.00
CA LEU A 224 11.10 17.94 -11.31
C LEU A 224 11.14 16.48 -11.76
N LEU A 225 9.97 15.92 -12.08
CA LEU A 225 9.87 14.58 -12.65
C LEU A 225 9.97 14.63 -14.17
N GLU A 226 10.83 13.80 -14.75
CA GLU A 226 10.97 13.63 -16.19
C GLU A 226 10.15 12.42 -16.65
N VAL A 227 8.84 12.66 -16.83
CA VAL A 227 7.90 11.63 -17.31
C VAL A 227 7.83 11.69 -18.83
N LYS A 228 8.01 10.53 -19.48
CA LYS A 228 7.92 10.38 -20.94
C LYS A 228 6.47 10.18 -21.40
#